data_AF-A0A962UGN0-F1
#
_entry.id   AF-A0A962UGN0-F1
#
_cell.length_a   1.000
_cell.length_b   1.000
_cell.length_c   1.000
_cell.angle_alpha   90.00
_cell.angle_beta   90.00
_cell.angle_gamma   90.00
#
_symmetry.space_group_name_H-M   'P 1'
#
loop_
_entity.id
_entity.type
_entity.pdbx_description
1 polymer ?
#
loop_
_entity_poly.entity_id
_entity_poly.type
_entity_poly.pdbx_seq_one_letter_code
_entity_poly.pdbx_strand_id
1 'polypeptide(L)'
;MRILVTGGAGFLGSHLCERLLHEGHDVIAMDNLVTGTTDNIAHLAGNPHFAFIKHDVTNYIYIKGDLDAILHFASPASPVDYLELPIQTLKVGSLGTHNALGLAMAKGARFLLASTSEV
;
A
#
# COMPACT_ATOMS: atom_id res chain seq x y z
N MET A 1 -8.92 5.34 13.12
CA MET A 1 -7.79 5.97 12.40
C MET A 1 -8.09 5.91 10.91
N ARG A 2 -7.53 6.83 10.12
CA ARG A 2 -7.53 6.79 8.66
C ARG A 2 -6.17 6.35 8.14
N ILE A 3 -6.14 5.18 7.51
CA ILE A 3 -4.92 4.42 7.25
C ILE A 3 -4.79 4.17 5.75
N LEU A 4 -3.61 4.47 5.20
CA LEU A 4 -3.24 4.09 3.83
C LEU A 4 -2.45 2.78 3.87
N VAL A 5 -2.89 1.78 3.10
CA VAL A 5 -2.17 0.53 2.88
C VAL A 5 -1.76 0.49 1.41
N THR A 6 -0.46 0.67 1.12
CA THR A 6 0.05 0.48 -0.24
C THR A 6 0.35 -1.00 -0.47
N GLY A 7 0.14 -1.53 -1.68
CA GLY A 7 0.15 -2.98 -1.89
C GLY A 7 -1.12 -3.63 -1.34
N GLY A 8 -2.19 -2.84 -1.16
CA GLY A 8 -3.42 -3.27 -0.48
C GLY A 8 -4.22 -4.33 -1.24
N ALA A 9 -3.93 -4.56 -2.53
CA ALA A 9 -4.54 -5.63 -3.33
C ALA A 9 -3.61 -6.86 -3.45
N GLY A 10 -2.44 -6.85 -2.81
CA GLY A 10 -1.57 -8.02 -2.64
C GLY A 10 -2.05 -8.92 -1.48
N PHE A 11 -1.35 -10.05 -1.28
CA PHE A 11 -1.73 -11.05 -0.28
C PHE A 11 -1.81 -10.50 1.15
N LEU A 12 -0.71 -9.99 1.72
CA LEU A 12 -0.73 -9.45 3.09
C LEU A 12 -1.55 -8.15 3.18
N GLY A 13 -1.46 -7.31 2.14
CA GLY A 13 -2.13 -6.02 2.11
C GLY A 13 -3.65 -6.13 2.21
N SER A 14 -4.26 -7.11 1.53
CA SER A 14 -5.72 -7.27 1.56
C SER A 14 -6.23 -7.75 2.92
N HIS A 15 -5.54 -8.73 3.53
CA HIS A 15 -5.88 -9.23 4.87
C HIS A 15 -5.70 -8.14 5.93
N LEU A 16 -4.68 -7.30 5.78
CA LEU A 16 -4.48 -6.13 6.63
C LEU A 16 -5.61 -5.11 6.45
N CYS A 17 -6.05 -4.85 5.22
CA CYS A 17 -7.20 -3.98 4.97
C CYS A 17 -8.47 -4.51 5.66
N GLU A 18 -8.78 -5.79 5.48
CA GLU A 18 -9.92 -6.46 6.12
C GLU A 18 -9.85 -6.34 7.64
N ARG A 19 -8.69 -6.67 8.23
CA ARG A 19 -8.48 -6.60 9.68
C ARG A 19 -8.68 -5.20 10.24
N LEU A 20 -8.13 -4.18 9.60
CA LEU A 20 -8.25 -2.78 10.04
C LEU A 20 -9.70 -2.28 9.93
N LEU A 21 -10.43 -2.67 8.88
CA LEU A 21 -11.86 -2.37 8.76
C LEU A 21 -12.66 -3.03 9.88
N HIS A 22 -12.35 -4.28 10.24
CA HIS A 22 -12.95 -4.96 11.39
C HIS A 22 -12.67 -4.27 12.73
N GLU A 23 -11.60 -3.48 12.83
CA GLU A 23 -11.28 -2.65 14.01
C GLU A 23 -11.98 -1.28 14.00
N GLY A 24 -12.78 -0.98 12.98
CA GLY A 24 -13.48 0.30 12.83
C GLY A 24 -12.57 1.42 12.35
N HIS A 25 -11.56 1.11 11.53
CA HIS A 25 -10.72 2.11 10.87
C HIS A 25 -11.20 2.44 9.46
N ASP A 26 -10.91 3.65 8.99
CA ASP A 26 -11.06 4.04 7.59
C ASP A 26 -9.81 3.61 6.83
N VAL A 27 -9.96 2.78 5.80
CA VAL A 27 -8.86 2.16 5.08
C VAL A 27 -8.87 2.60 3.62
N ILE A 28 -7.72 3.09 3.16
CA ILE A 28 -7.44 3.35 1.75
C ILE A 28 -6.44 2.29 1.29
N ALA A 29 -6.87 1.39 0.41
CA ALA A 29 -5.97 0.49 -0.31
C ALA A 29 -5.44 1.18 -1.55
N MET A 30 -4.13 1.16 -1.75
CA MET A 30 -3.46 1.70 -2.93
C MET A 30 -2.63 0.60 -3.60
N ASP A 31 -2.85 0.37 -4.88
CA ASP A 31 -2.15 -0.69 -5.62
C ASP A 31 -2.13 -0.38 -7.12
N ASN A 32 -1.08 -0.80 -7.84
CA ASN A 32 -1.03 -0.68 -9.30
C ASN A 32 -1.51 -1.94 -10.02
N LEU A 33 -1.76 -3.03 -9.28
CA LEU A 33 -2.19 -4.35 -9.76
C LEU A 33 -1.16 -5.05 -10.65
N VAL A 34 0.14 -4.78 -10.45
CA VAL A 34 1.22 -5.50 -11.15
C VAL A 34 1.33 -6.93 -10.63
N THR A 35 1.35 -7.11 -9.30
CA THR A 35 1.34 -8.44 -8.65
C THR A 35 0.08 -8.70 -7.83
N GLY A 36 -0.66 -7.65 -7.44
CA GLY A 36 -1.95 -7.76 -6.76
C GLY A 36 -3.12 -7.97 -7.72
N THR A 37 -4.28 -8.36 -7.17
CA THR A 37 -5.53 -8.51 -7.92
C THR A 37 -6.69 -7.87 -7.15
N THR A 38 -7.65 -7.28 -7.86
CA THR A 38 -8.88 -6.74 -7.26
C THR A 38 -9.71 -7.83 -6.58
N ASP A 39 -9.57 -9.09 -6.97
CA ASP A 39 -10.28 -10.21 -6.33
C ASP A 39 -9.95 -10.31 -4.83
N ASN A 40 -8.71 -9.97 -4.45
CA ASN A 40 -8.26 -9.98 -3.07
C ASN A 40 -8.98 -8.95 -2.19
N ILE A 41 -9.57 -7.91 -2.77
CA ILE A 41 -10.28 -6.84 -2.06
C ILE A 41 -11.75 -6.71 -2.48
N ALA A 42 -12.24 -7.57 -3.37
CA ALA A 42 -13.60 -7.50 -3.89
C ALA A 42 -14.65 -7.62 -2.78
N HIS A 43 -14.38 -8.42 -1.75
CA HIS A 43 -15.24 -8.59 -0.58
C HIS A 43 -15.34 -7.34 0.31
N LEU A 44 -14.41 -6.39 0.16
CA LEU A 44 -14.42 -5.10 0.88
C LEU A 44 -15.20 -4.02 0.12
N ALA A 45 -15.54 -4.27 -1.15
CA ALA A 45 -16.26 -3.31 -1.97
C ALA A 45 -17.64 -3.00 -1.38
N GLY A 46 -18.02 -1.73 -1.38
CA GLY A 46 -19.28 -1.24 -0.83
C GLY A 46 -19.24 -0.94 0.68
N ASN A 47 -18.15 -1.28 1.38
CA ASN A 47 -17.95 -0.80 2.75
C ASN A 47 -17.68 0.72 2.74
N PRO A 48 -18.46 1.55 3.47
CA PRO A 48 -18.29 3.01 3.46
C PRO A 48 -16.95 3.49 4.04
N HIS A 49 -16.26 2.64 4.81
CA HIS A 49 -14.95 2.92 5.39
C HIS A 49 -13.79 2.43 4.52
N PHE A 50 -14.08 1.80 3.38
CA PHE A 50 -13.06 1.29 2.45
C PHE A 50 -13.03 2.09 1.15
N ALA A 51 -11.83 2.46 0.71
CA ALA A 51 -11.60 3.03 -0.60
C ALA A 51 -10.41 2.34 -1.28
N PHE A 52 -10.55 2.09 -2.58
CA PHE A 52 -9.46 1.60 -3.41
C PHE A 52 -9.00 2.66 -4.41
N ILE A 53 -7.68 2.86 -4.52
CA ILE A 53 -7.06 3.77 -5.47
C ILE A 53 -6.06 2.97 -6.30
N LYS A 54 -6.35 2.79 -7.59
CA LYS A 54 -5.38 2.23 -8.53
C LYS A 54 -4.27 3.25 -8.78
N HIS A 55 -3.08 3.01 -8.25
CA HIS A 55 -1.96 3.96 -8.34
C HIS A 55 -0.61 3.26 -8.18
N ASP A 56 0.37 3.72 -8.94
CA ASP A 56 1.77 3.32 -8.81
C ASP A 56 2.49 4.29 -7.89
N VAL A 57 2.88 3.79 -6.71
CA VAL A 57 3.53 4.54 -5.62
C VAL A 57 4.86 5.19 -6.02
N THR A 58 5.47 4.79 -7.14
CA THR A 58 6.68 5.44 -7.68
C THR A 58 6.38 6.83 -8.26
N ASN A 59 5.10 7.14 -8.49
CA ASN A 59 4.62 8.47 -8.81
C ASN A 59 4.23 9.24 -7.54
N TYR A 60 4.08 10.55 -7.68
CA TYR A 60 3.67 11.42 -6.58
C TYR A 60 2.31 10.98 -5.99
N ILE A 61 2.29 10.79 -4.67
CA ILE A 61 1.10 10.32 -3.95
C ILE A 61 0.37 11.51 -3.35
N TYR A 62 -0.88 11.73 -3.78
CA TYR A 62 -1.78 12.72 -3.20
C TYR A 62 -2.99 12.04 -2.55
N ILE A 63 -3.19 12.30 -1.26
CA ILE A 63 -4.40 11.89 -0.52
C ILE A 63 -5.02 13.12 0.13
N LYS A 64 -6.30 13.36 -0.18
CA LYS A 64 -7.09 14.43 0.44
C LYS A 64 -7.39 14.11 1.90
N GLY A 65 -7.36 15.12 2.77
CA GLY A 65 -7.64 15.00 4.20
C GLY A 65 -6.47 14.43 5.00
N ASP A 66 -6.73 14.13 6.27
CA ASP A 66 -5.71 13.66 7.21
C ASP A 66 -5.45 12.14 7.04
N LEU A 67 -4.26 11.71 7.44
CA LEU A 67 -3.87 10.32 7.52
C LEU A 67 -3.16 10.12 8.86
N ASP A 68 -3.57 9.08 9.60
CA ASP A 68 -2.94 8.76 10.88
C ASP A 68 -1.75 7.80 10.69
N ALA A 69 -1.83 6.93 9.68
CA ALA A 69 -0.78 5.97 9.38
C ALA A 69 -0.70 5.61 7.89
N ILE A 70 0.52 5.25 7.47
CA ILE A 70 0.82 4.67 6.17
C ILE A 70 1.56 3.35 6.41
N LEU A 71 0.97 2.26 5.94
CA LEU A 71 1.52 0.91 6.01
C LEU A 71 2.01 0.52 4.60
N HIS A 72 3.33 0.56 4.41
CA HIS A 72 3.96 0.41 3.09
C HIS A 72 4.31 -1.06 2.81
N PHE A 73 3.43 -1.75 2.10
CA PHE A 73 3.56 -3.15 1.66
C PHE A 73 3.69 -3.30 0.14
N ALA A 74 3.78 -2.20 -0.62
CA ALA A 74 3.90 -2.26 -2.07
C ALA A 74 5.32 -2.74 -2.45
N SER A 75 5.43 -3.97 -2.95
CA SER A 75 6.66 -4.51 -3.53
C SER A 75 6.35 -5.80 -4.33
N PRO A 76 6.99 -6.06 -5.48
CA PRO A 76 7.04 -7.40 -6.07
C PRO A 76 7.95 -8.27 -5.19
N ALA A 77 7.38 -8.99 -4.21
CA ALA A 77 8.12 -9.54 -3.07
C ALA A 77 8.55 -11.02 -3.19
N SER A 78 8.40 -11.65 -4.36
CA SER A 78 8.85 -13.05 -4.56
C SER A 78 10.19 -13.11 -5.32
N PRO A 79 11.03 -14.13 -5.08
CA PRO A 79 12.30 -14.31 -5.81
C PRO A 79 12.14 -14.36 -7.32
N VAL A 80 11.00 -14.89 -7.81
CA VAL A 80 10.67 -14.92 -9.23
C VAL A 80 10.37 -13.51 -9.73
N ASP A 81 9.54 -12.75 -9.00
CA ASP A 81 9.18 -11.38 -9.37
C ASP A 81 10.39 -10.43 -9.36
N TYR A 82 11.36 -10.64 -8.47
CA TYR A 82 12.60 -9.84 -8.45
C TYR A 82 13.38 -9.96 -9.76
N LEU A 83 13.41 -11.16 -10.35
CA LEU A 83 14.11 -11.43 -11.59
C LEU A 83 13.33 -10.95 -12.82
N GLU A 84 12.00 -11.03 -12.78
CA GLU A 84 11.14 -10.59 -13.88
C GLU A 84 10.93 -9.07 -13.88
N LEU A 85 10.90 -8.43 -12.71
CA LEU A 85 10.58 -7.01 -12.51
C LEU A 85 11.67 -6.21 -11.75
N PRO A 86 12.97 -6.37 -12.07
CA PRO A 86 14.05 -5.79 -11.26
C PRO A 86 14.03 -4.26 -11.22
N ILE A 87 13.64 -3.61 -12.33
CA ILE A 87 13.54 -2.15 -12.40
C ILE A 87 12.39 -1.64 -11.53
N GLN A 88 11.25 -2.35 -11.54
CA GLN A 88 10.08 -2.02 -10.74
C GLN A 88 10.37 -2.23 -9.26
N THR A 89 11.04 -3.33 -8.90
CA THR A 89 11.49 -3.59 -7.52
C THR A 89 12.44 -2.50 -7.02
N LEU A 90 13.43 -2.09 -7.83
CA LEU A 90 14.31 -0.98 -7.48
C LEU A 90 13.53 0.33 -7.27
N LYS A 91 12.65 0.66 -8.22
CA LYS A 91 11.87 1.90 -8.18
C LYS A 91 10.90 1.92 -7.00
N VAL A 92 10.19 0.85 -6.71
CA VAL A 92 9.24 0.81 -5.59
C VAL A 92 9.98 0.90 -4.25
N GLY A 93 11.07 0.14 -4.08
CA GLY A 93 11.87 0.16 -2.86
C GLY A 93 12.53 1.51 -2.60
N SER A 94 12.88 2.26 -3.65
CA SER A 94 13.52 3.59 -3.54
C SER A 94 12.51 4.75 -3.67
N LEU A 95 11.96 4.95 -4.87
CA LEU A 95 11.06 6.07 -5.17
C LEU A 95 9.69 5.87 -4.51
N GLY A 96 9.16 4.65 -4.50
CA GLY A 96 7.90 4.34 -3.81
C GLY A 96 7.98 4.67 -2.32
N THR A 97 9.02 4.18 -1.65
CA THR A 97 9.31 4.51 -0.25
C THR A 97 9.50 6.02 -0.05
N HIS A 98 10.26 6.69 -0.93
CA HIS A 98 10.48 8.14 -0.84
C HIS A 98 9.17 8.94 -0.91
N ASN A 99 8.30 8.62 -1.87
CA ASN A 99 7.02 9.29 -2.04
C ASN A 99 6.09 9.04 -0.84
N ALA A 100 6.05 7.80 -0.34
CA ALA A 100 5.22 7.44 0.80
C ALA A 100 5.71 8.09 2.11
N LEU A 101 7.02 8.21 2.31
CA LEU A 101 7.61 8.98 3.41
C LEU A 101 7.31 10.48 3.29
N GLY A 102 7.39 11.03 2.08
CA GLY A 102 7.03 12.42 1.81
C GLY A 102 5.57 12.71 2.17
N LEU A 103 4.66 11.79 1.82
CA LEU A 103 3.26 11.86 2.23
C LEU A 103 3.12 11.75 3.75
N ALA A 104 3.79 10.79 4.40
CA ALA A 104 3.74 10.63 5.86
C ALA A 104 4.15 11.92 6.58
N MET A 105 5.27 12.51 6.16
CA MET A 105 5.79 13.76 6.69
C MET A 105 4.79 14.91 6.49
N ALA A 106 4.22 15.05 5.29
CA ALA A 106 3.24 16.10 4.98
C ALA A 106 1.94 15.98 5.78
N LYS A 107 1.62 14.78 6.28
CA LYS A 107 0.41 14.49 7.06
C LYS A 107 0.65 14.39 8.57
N GLY A 108 1.92 14.35 9.01
CA GLY A 108 2.26 13.97 10.38
C GLY A 108 1.87 12.52 10.71
N ALA A 109 1.76 11.66 9.71
CA ALA A 109 1.32 10.28 9.85
C ALA A 109 2.44 9.36 10.32
N ARG A 110 2.08 8.29 11.04
CA ARG A 110 3.02 7.20 11.34
C ARG A 110 3.34 6.43 10.06
N PHE A 111 4.58 5.97 9.92
CA PHE A 111 5.01 5.17 8.78
C PHE A 111 5.53 3.82 9.23
N LEU A 112 5.06 2.76 8.57
CA LEU A 112 5.58 1.40 8.73
C LEU A 112 6.03 0.89 7.36
N LEU A 113 7.22 0.31 7.32
CA LEU A 113 7.78 -0.33 6.13
C LEU A 113 7.83 -1.84 6.33
N ALA A 114 7.25 -2.60 5.40
CA ALA A 114 7.45 -4.03 5.32
C ALA A 114 8.82 -4.33 4.67
N SER A 115 9.86 -4.47 5.49
CA SER A 115 11.21 -4.84 5.04
C SER A 115 11.34 -6.33 4.72
N THR A 116 12.48 -6.73 4.18
CA THR A 116 12.88 -8.13 3.93
C THR A 116 14.10 -8.51 4.77
N SER A 117 14.36 -9.81 4.92
CA SER A 117 15.63 -10.35 5.45
C SER A 117 16.79 -10.27 4.45
N GLU A 118 16.50 -10.00 3.19
CA GLU A 118 17.47 -9.83 2.09
C GLU A 118 17.83 -8.35 1.95
N VAL A 119 18.74 -7.85 2.81
CA VAL A 119 19.25 -6.46 2.82
C VAL A 119 20.64 -6.33 2.21
#